data_AF-A0A060Z1Y7-F1
#
_entry.id   AF-A0A060Z1Y7-F1
#
_cell.length_a   1.000
_cell.length_b   1.000
_cell.length_c   1.000
_cell.angle_alpha   90.00
_cell.angle_beta   90.00
_cell.angle_gamma   90.00
#
_symmetry.space_group_name_H-M   'P 1'
#
loop_
_entity.id
_entity.type
_entity.pdbx_description
1 polymer ?
#
loop_
_entity_poly.entity_id
_entity_poly.type
_entity_poly.pdbx_seq_one_letter_code
_entity_poly.pdbx_strand_id
1 'polypeptide(L)'
;MLSLIDLFTLDLCLLTCDLCVPAMQECPLNPKAVSLGELYGEYDLSTNEWTDGVLSSLMRGACADEKPDEKWIIFDGPVDTLWIESMNSVMDDNKVLTLINGERISMPEQVSLLFECEDLSQASPATVSRCGMVYNDCSDLGWKPYVQSWMDKRQKVEVDYLKRLFDRYTEKTIAFKRRSCKELVAITELNGVSSLCRLYDSLATPDNGVCTMATNRNSLATLTNQLILANFSPLS
;
A
#
# COMPACT_ATOMS: atom_id res chain seq x y z
N MET A 1 4.72 -3.21 -8.10
CA MET A 1 3.64 -2.28 -7.71
C MET A 1 3.90 -1.98 -6.25
N LEU A 2 4.18 -0.74 -5.84
CA LEU A 2 4.04 -0.40 -4.42
C LEU A 2 2.53 -0.47 -4.20
N SER A 3 2.03 -1.42 -3.40
CA SER A 3 0.62 -1.40 -3.01
C SER A 3 0.36 -0.13 -2.22
N LEU A 4 -0.87 0.36 -2.22
CA LEU A 4 -1.25 1.45 -1.32
C LEU A 4 -0.96 1.04 0.14
N ILE A 5 -0.96 -0.25 0.49
CA ILE A 5 -0.37 -0.82 1.72
C ILE A 5 1.06 -0.33 1.98
N ASP A 6 2.00 -0.33 1.02
CA ASP A 6 3.38 0.14 1.28
C ASP A 6 3.40 1.64 1.62
N LEU A 7 2.46 2.41 1.07
CA LEU A 7 2.32 3.84 1.34
C LEU A 7 1.55 4.11 2.65
N PHE A 8 0.49 3.37 2.93
CA PHE A 8 -0.30 3.45 4.16
C PHE A 8 0.48 2.91 5.36
N THR A 9 1.28 1.85 5.20
CA THR A 9 2.20 1.38 6.25
C THR A 9 3.30 2.42 6.48
N LEU A 10 3.78 3.11 5.43
CA LEU A 10 4.69 4.24 5.60
C LEU A 10 4.00 5.45 6.27
N ASP A 11 2.76 5.79 5.89
CA ASP A 11 2.00 6.93 6.43
C ASP A 11 1.58 6.68 7.88
N LEU A 12 1.09 5.47 8.20
CA LEU A 12 0.77 5.09 9.58
C LEU A 12 2.05 5.06 10.41
N CYS A 13 3.16 4.50 9.90
CA CYS A 13 4.43 4.49 10.62
C CYS A 13 5.04 5.89 10.78
N LEU A 14 4.88 6.81 9.81
CA LEU A 14 5.35 8.20 9.89
C LEU A 14 4.44 9.09 10.76
N LEU A 15 3.12 8.87 10.78
CA LEU A 15 2.20 9.55 11.70
C LEU A 15 2.26 9.01 13.14
N THR A 16 2.72 7.77 13.35
CA THR A 16 2.77 7.13 14.68
C THR A 16 4.17 7.06 15.31
N CYS A 17 5.20 7.61 14.66
CA CYS A 17 6.59 7.58 15.14
C CYS A 17 6.88 8.28 16.49
N ASP A 18 5.87 8.73 17.25
CA ASP A 18 6.03 9.30 18.60
C ASP A 18 5.03 8.80 19.68
N LEU A 19 4.23 7.75 19.43
CA LEU A 19 3.45 7.12 20.51
C LEU A 19 3.66 5.60 20.54
N CYS A 20 3.98 5.08 21.73
CA CYS A 20 3.94 3.67 22.09
C CYS A 20 2.60 3.05 21.68
N VAL A 21 2.51 2.46 20.48
CA VAL A 21 1.39 1.61 20.11
C VAL A 21 1.63 0.24 20.75
N PRO A 22 0.67 -0.35 21.48
CA PRO A 22 0.76 -1.74 21.92
C PRO A 22 0.93 -2.67 20.71
N ALA A 23 1.33 -3.93 20.94
CA ALA A 23 1.48 -4.89 19.86
C ALA A 23 0.18 -4.94 19.04
N MET A 24 0.23 -4.54 17.77
CA MET A 24 -0.94 -4.46 16.90
C MET A 24 -0.91 -5.67 15.96
N GLN A 25 -1.99 -6.44 15.93
CA GLN A 25 -2.11 -7.58 15.03
C GLN A 25 -2.87 -7.16 13.77
N GLU A 26 -2.17 -7.06 12.66
CA GLU A 26 -2.75 -6.74 11.35
C GLU A 26 -3.03 -8.02 10.55
N CYS A 27 -4.23 -8.13 10.00
CA CYS A 27 -4.64 -9.24 9.15
C CYS A 27 -5.19 -8.70 7.82
N PRO A 28 -4.35 -8.56 6.78
CA PRO A 28 -4.78 -8.08 5.47
C PRO A 28 -5.53 -9.17 4.69
N LEU A 29 -6.64 -8.79 4.08
CA LEU A 29 -7.53 -9.64 3.30
C LEU A 29 -7.98 -8.90 2.05
N ASN A 30 -7.89 -9.55 0.88
CA ASN A 30 -8.50 -9.03 -0.34
C ASN A 30 -9.87 -9.69 -0.58
N PRO A 31 -10.99 -8.98 -0.37
CA PRO A 31 -12.32 -9.57 -0.49
C PRO A 31 -12.69 -9.97 -1.92
N LYS A 32 -12.02 -9.40 -2.93
CA LYS A 32 -12.22 -9.73 -4.36
C LYS A 32 -11.35 -10.87 -4.86
N ALA A 33 -10.36 -11.31 -4.08
CA ALA A 33 -9.50 -12.43 -4.44
C ALA A 33 -10.19 -13.79 -4.23
N VAL A 34 -11.26 -13.82 -3.44
CA VAL A 34 -12.04 -15.02 -3.11
C VAL A 34 -13.50 -14.83 -3.52
N SER A 35 -14.23 -15.93 -3.71
CA SER A 35 -15.67 -15.87 -3.92
C SER A 35 -16.42 -15.47 -2.64
N LEU A 36 -17.68 -15.01 -2.77
CA LEU A 36 -18.49 -14.65 -1.60
C LEU A 36 -18.70 -15.84 -0.64
N GLY A 37 -18.87 -17.04 -1.18
CA GLY A 37 -19.00 -18.27 -0.41
C GLY A 37 -17.70 -18.60 0.34
N GLU A 38 -16.54 -18.44 -0.29
CA GLU A 38 -15.25 -18.61 0.39
C GLU A 38 -14.94 -17.47 1.38
N LEU A 39 -15.52 -16.28 1.19
CA LEU A 39 -15.30 -15.14 2.09
C LEU A 39 -16.10 -15.28 3.39
N TYR A 40 -17.41 -15.51 3.30
CA TYR A 40 -18.32 -15.58 4.46
C TYR A 40 -18.65 -17.00 4.93
N GLY A 41 -18.37 -17.99 4.09
CA GLY A 41 -18.81 -19.38 4.27
C GLY A 41 -20.03 -19.70 3.41
N GLU A 42 -20.11 -20.96 2.98
CA GLU A 42 -21.20 -21.47 2.17
C GLU A 42 -21.61 -22.90 2.56
N TYR A 43 -22.83 -23.26 2.21
CA TYR A 43 -23.30 -24.64 2.30
C TYR A 43 -22.95 -25.38 1.02
N ASP A 44 -22.26 -26.50 1.14
CA ASP A 44 -22.08 -27.41 0.02
C ASP A 44 -23.42 -28.11 -0.26
N LEU A 45 -24.00 -27.84 -1.44
CA LEU A 45 -25.31 -28.37 -1.85
C LEU A 45 -25.31 -29.90 -2.00
N SER A 46 -24.13 -30.52 -2.14
CA SER A 46 -24.00 -31.97 -2.33
C SER A 46 -23.92 -32.74 -1.02
N THR A 47 -23.22 -32.19 -0.02
CA THR A 47 -23.03 -32.82 1.31
C THR A 47 -23.96 -32.24 2.37
N ASN A 48 -24.56 -31.07 2.10
CA ASN A 48 -25.31 -30.25 3.04
C ASN A 48 -24.49 -29.90 4.31
N GLU A 49 -23.16 -29.84 4.17
CA GLU A 49 -22.24 -29.42 5.22
C GLU A 49 -21.89 -27.93 5.07
N TRP A 50 -21.66 -27.28 6.21
CA TRP A 50 -21.25 -25.87 6.26
C TRP A 50 -19.73 -25.78 6.14
N THR A 51 -19.24 -24.97 5.20
CA THR A 51 -17.83 -24.61 5.11
C THR A 51 -17.65 -23.18 5.57
N ASP A 52 -16.76 -22.97 6.54
CA ASP A 52 -16.48 -21.63 7.06
C ASP A 52 -15.62 -20.82 6.07
N GLY A 53 -15.93 -19.53 5.94
CA GLY A 53 -15.18 -18.63 5.07
C GLY A 53 -13.93 -18.05 5.71
N VAL A 54 -13.10 -17.40 4.90
CA VAL A 54 -11.86 -16.76 5.32
C VAL A 54 -12.14 -15.64 6.33
N LEU A 55 -13.15 -14.80 6.07
CA LEU A 55 -13.47 -13.68 6.95
C LEU A 55 -14.10 -14.16 8.27
N SER A 56 -14.99 -15.15 8.22
CA SER A 56 -15.63 -15.68 9.43
C SER A 56 -14.62 -16.37 10.35
N SER A 57 -13.70 -17.17 9.79
CA SER A 57 -12.58 -17.76 10.52
C SER A 57 -11.66 -16.69 11.12
N LEU A 58 -11.33 -15.64 10.36
CA LEU A 58 -10.47 -14.55 10.82
C LEU A 58 -11.11 -13.74 11.95
N MET A 59 -12.37 -13.32 11.78
CA MET A 59 -13.14 -12.61 12.80
C MET A 59 -13.24 -13.45 14.08
N ARG A 60 -13.54 -14.75 13.96
CA ARG A 60 -13.61 -15.65 15.12
C ARG A 60 -12.27 -15.72 15.85
N GLY A 61 -11.17 -15.85 15.14
CA GLY A 61 -9.82 -15.86 15.71
C GLY A 61 -9.49 -14.54 16.42
N ALA A 62 -9.76 -13.40 15.78
CA ALA A 62 -9.50 -12.08 16.33
C ALA A 62 -10.36 -11.76 17.57
N CYS A 63 -11.64 -12.12 17.54
CA CYS A 63 -12.58 -11.91 18.64
C CYS A 63 -12.38 -12.87 19.80
N ALA A 64 -11.83 -14.07 19.57
CA ALA A 64 -11.57 -15.06 20.63
C ALA A 64 -10.28 -14.78 21.43
N ASP A 65 -9.35 -14.01 20.89
CA ASP A 65 -8.15 -13.62 21.61
C ASP A 65 -8.48 -12.48 22.60
N GLU A 66 -8.34 -12.74 23.90
CA GLU A 66 -8.66 -11.79 24.99
C GLU A 66 -7.49 -10.84 25.34
N LYS A 67 -6.38 -10.89 24.60
CA LYS A 67 -5.26 -9.97 24.83
C LYS A 67 -5.71 -8.51 24.66
N PRO A 68 -5.12 -7.58 25.44
CA PRO A 68 -5.41 -6.15 25.34
C PRO A 68 -4.83 -5.49 24.06
N ASP A 69 -4.28 -6.29 23.16
CA ASP A 69 -3.67 -5.87 21.91
C ASP A 69 -4.75 -5.48 20.89
N GLU A 70 -4.58 -4.33 20.24
CA GLU A 70 -5.47 -3.86 19.17
C GLU A 70 -5.32 -4.77 17.94
N LYS A 71 -6.46 -5.21 17.39
CA LYS A 71 -6.48 -6.14 16.25
C LYS A 71 -7.18 -5.50 15.07
N TRP A 72 -6.49 -5.44 13.94
CA TRP A 72 -6.94 -4.75 12.75
C TRP A 72 -7.17 -5.75 11.64
N ILE A 73 -8.41 -5.83 11.17
CA ILE A 73 -8.75 -6.59 9.97
C ILE A 73 -8.78 -5.59 8.81
N ILE A 74 -7.83 -5.74 7.90
CA ILE A 74 -7.62 -4.80 6.79
C ILE A 74 -8.20 -5.42 5.53
N PHE A 75 -9.13 -4.74 4.90
CA PHE A 75 -9.69 -5.12 3.61
C PHE A 75 -9.00 -4.31 2.50
N ASP A 76 -8.06 -4.95 1.80
CA ASP A 76 -7.33 -4.36 0.67
C ASP A 76 -7.99 -4.79 -0.65
N GLY A 77 -8.77 -3.89 -1.23
CA GLY A 77 -9.36 -4.12 -2.54
C GLY A 77 -10.57 -3.25 -2.87
N PRO A 78 -11.05 -3.31 -4.12
CA PRO A 78 -12.21 -2.53 -4.54
C PRO A 78 -13.48 -2.98 -3.83
N VAL A 79 -14.30 -2.00 -3.43
CA VAL A 79 -15.61 -2.26 -2.81
C VAL A 79 -16.62 -2.69 -3.86
N ASP A 80 -17.38 -3.74 -3.55
CA ASP A 80 -18.45 -4.27 -4.39
C ASP A 80 -19.75 -4.30 -3.57
N THR A 81 -20.86 -3.97 -4.21
CA THR A 81 -22.23 -4.07 -3.68
C THR A 81 -22.51 -5.39 -2.94
N LEU A 82 -22.04 -6.53 -3.46
CA LEU A 82 -22.44 -7.83 -2.93
C LEU A 82 -21.83 -8.14 -1.55
N TRP A 83 -20.52 -7.94 -1.39
CA TRP A 83 -19.86 -8.26 -0.12
C TRP A 83 -20.12 -7.16 0.92
N ILE A 84 -20.17 -5.89 0.52
CA ILE A 84 -20.38 -4.79 1.47
C ILE A 84 -21.77 -4.83 2.12
N GLU A 85 -22.79 -5.31 1.39
CA GLU A 85 -24.14 -5.47 1.93
C GLU A 85 -24.19 -6.45 3.11
N SER A 86 -23.44 -7.56 3.00
CA SER A 86 -23.35 -8.57 4.05
C SER A 86 -22.63 -8.04 5.30
N MET A 87 -21.79 -7.01 5.16
CA MET A 87 -21.09 -6.35 6.27
C MET A 87 -21.90 -5.27 6.99
N ASN A 88 -23.06 -4.86 6.46
CA ASN A 88 -23.83 -3.75 7.05
C ASN A 88 -24.16 -3.95 8.53
N SER A 89 -24.33 -5.20 8.97
CA SER A 89 -24.64 -5.56 10.35
C SER A 89 -23.47 -5.35 11.33
N VAL A 90 -22.23 -5.60 10.88
CA VAL A 90 -21.03 -5.40 11.69
C VAL A 90 -20.54 -3.96 11.65
N MET A 91 -20.83 -3.23 10.57
CA MET A 91 -20.53 -1.79 10.44
C MET A 91 -21.55 -0.89 11.15
N ASP A 92 -22.69 -1.44 11.58
CA ASP A 92 -23.69 -0.70 12.37
C ASP A 92 -23.31 -0.66 13.86
N ASP A 93 -24.08 0.07 14.66
CA ASP A 93 -23.92 0.16 16.13
C ASP A 93 -23.98 -1.21 16.82
N ASN A 94 -24.58 -2.20 16.16
CA ASN A 94 -24.68 -3.57 16.65
C ASN A 94 -23.31 -4.24 16.78
N LYS A 95 -22.33 -3.92 15.91
CA LYS A 95 -21.01 -4.59 15.86
C LYS A 95 -21.10 -6.12 15.86
N VAL A 96 -22.06 -6.70 15.11
CA VAL A 96 -22.24 -8.15 14.99
C VAL A 96 -22.23 -8.57 13.53
N LEU A 97 -21.30 -9.43 13.15
CA LEU A 97 -21.31 -10.11 11.86
C LEU A 97 -22.31 -11.27 11.90
N THR A 98 -23.29 -11.26 11.00
CA THR A 98 -24.26 -12.35 10.86
C THR A 98 -23.96 -13.16 9.61
N LEU A 99 -23.58 -14.42 9.77
CA LEU A 99 -23.31 -15.34 8.67
C LEU A 99 -24.62 -15.96 8.15
N ILE A 100 -24.58 -16.49 6.93
CA ILE A 100 -25.77 -17.07 6.28
C ILE A 100 -26.26 -18.35 6.98
N ASN A 101 -25.41 -19.04 7.74
CA ASN A 101 -25.80 -20.17 8.60
C ASN A 101 -26.56 -19.72 9.87
N GLY A 102 -26.74 -18.42 10.08
CA GLY A 102 -27.39 -17.83 11.25
C GLY A 102 -26.46 -17.57 12.42
N GLU A 103 -25.17 -17.89 12.29
CA GLU A 103 -24.17 -17.61 13.31
C GLU A 103 -23.94 -16.09 13.45
N ARG A 104 -23.75 -15.67 14.70
CA ARG A 104 -23.54 -14.27 15.06
C ARG A 104 -22.22 -14.13 15.78
N ILE A 105 -21.28 -13.41 15.15
CA ILE A 105 -19.96 -13.12 15.72
C ILE A 105 -19.98 -11.65 16.16
N SER A 106 -19.92 -11.41 17.48
CA SER A 106 -19.84 -10.05 18.03
C SER A 106 -18.39 -9.58 18.02
N MET A 107 -18.18 -8.36 17.53
CA MET A 107 -16.89 -7.71 17.44
C MET A 107 -16.63 -6.92 18.74
N PRO A 108 -15.62 -7.29 19.54
CA PRO A 108 -15.24 -6.54 20.74
C PRO A 108 -14.58 -5.21 20.36
N GLU A 109 -14.49 -4.28 21.31
CA GLU A 109 -13.94 -2.94 21.06
C GLU A 109 -12.46 -2.93 20.63
N GLN A 110 -11.71 -3.98 20.96
CA GLN A 110 -10.30 -4.17 20.58
C GLN A 110 -10.11 -4.56 19.10
N VAL A 111 -11.19 -4.91 18.40
CA VAL A 111 -11.13 -5.31 16.98
C VAL A 111 -11.66 -4.16 16.14
N SER A 112 -10.82 -3.69 15.23
CA SER A 112 -11.12 -2.61 14.28
C SER A 112 -11.09 -3.13 12.85
N LEU A 113 -11.99 -2.60 12.02
CA LEU A 113 -12.06 -2.90 10.59
C LEU A 113 -11.53 -1.69 9.82
N LEU A 114 -10.58 -1.93 8.92
CA LEU A 114 -10.03 -0.91 8.03
C LEU A 114 -10.30 -1.30 6.58
N PHE A 115 -10.80 -0.37 5.78
CA PHE A 115 -11.04 -0.58 4.35
C PHE A 115 -10.09 0.29 3.54
N GLU A 116 -9.27 -0.35 2.71
CA GLU A 116 -8.39 0.30 1.75
C GLU A 116 -8.99 0.10 0.36
N CYS A 117 -9.56 1.17 -0.21
CA CYS A 117 -10.18 1.15 -1.52
C CYS A 117 -9.85 2.42 -2.33
N GLU A 118 -9.70 2.26 -3.64
CA GLU A 118 -9.46 3.39 -4.56
C GLU A 118 -10.72 4.25 -4.74
N ASP A 119 -11.88 3.62 -4.89
CA ASP A 119 -13.17 4.30 -5.02
C ASP A 119 -14.29 3.58 -4.26
N LEU A 120 -15.32 4.36 -3.92
CA LEU A 120 -16.56 3.91 -3.27
C LEU A 120 -17.76 4.03 -4.20
N SER A 121 -17.55 4.00 -5.52
CA SER A 121 -18.61 4.21 -6.52
C SER A 121 -19.73 3.17 -6.43
N GLN A 122 -19.41 1.98 -5.93
CA GLN A 122 -20.34 0.86 -5.76
C GLN A 122 -20.95 0.78 -4.35
N ALA A 123 -20.58 1.68 -3.43
CA ALA A 123 -21.16 1.71 -2.09
C ALA A 123 -22.31 2.73 -2.02
N SER A 124 -23.39 2.37 -1.34
CA SER A 124 -24.49 3.32 -1.11
C SER A 124 -24.08 4.37 -0.07
N PRO A 125 -24.53 5.64 -0.19
CA PRO A 125 -24.22 6.68 0.81
C PRO A 125 -24.61 6.30 2.24
N ALA A 126 -25.68 5.51 2.40
CA ALA A 126 -26.11 4.99 3.69
C ALA A 126 -25.06 4.03 4.32
N THR A 127 -24.41 3.20 3.51
CA THR A 127 -23.35 2.28 3.94
C THR A 127 -22.13 3.06 4.41
N VAL A 128 -21.68 4.02 3.59
CA VAL A 128 -20.49 4.82 3.86
C VAL A 128 -20.69 5.75 5.06
N SER A 129 -21.92 6.20 5.33
CA SER A 129 -22.22 7.08 6.47
C SER A 129 -21.96 6.48 7.85
N ARG A 130 -21.82 5.15 7.92
CA ARG A 130 -21.56 4.40 9.17
C ARG A 130 -20.06 4.28 9.47
N CYS A 131 -19.20 4.64 8.51
CA CYS A 131 -17.77 4.50 8.62
C CYS A 131 -17.09 5.88 8.76
N GLY A 132 -15.96 5.92 9.49
CA GLY A 132 -15.07 7.08 9.46
C GLY A 132 -14.32 7.11 8.13
N MET A 133 -14.48 8.19 7.36
CA MET A 133 -13.82 8.33 6.06
C MET A 133 -12.56 9.18 6.17
N VAL A 134 -11.43 8.64 5.69
CA VAL A 134 -10.16 9.36 5.56
C VAL A 134 -9.82 9.43 4.08
N TYR A 135 -9.78 10.64 3.53
CA TYR A 135 -9.40 10.87 2.15
C TYR A 135 -7.89 11.12 2.08
N ASN A 136 -7.18 10.30 1.31
CA ASN A 136 -5.77 10.48 1.01
C ASN A 136 -5.60 10.75 -0.48
N ASP A 137 -5.08 11.92 -0.85
CA ASP A 137 -4.69 12.21 -2.23
C ASP A 137 -3.19 11.94 -2.41
N CYS A 138 -2.86 11.04 -3.34
CA CYS A 138 -1.46 10.77 -3.73
C CYS A 138 -0.74 12.03 -4.25
N SER A 139 -1.48 13.05 -4.70
CA SER A 139 -0.92 14.32 -5.14
C SER A 139 -0.38 15.17 -3.98
N ASP A 140 -0.95 15.04 -2.77
CA ASP A 140 -0.54 15.79 -1.58
C ASP A 140 0.74 15.22 -0.96
N LEU A 141 0.90 13.89 -0.95
CA LEU A 141 2.10 13.24 -0.43
C LEU A 141 3.34 13.56 -1.29
N GLY A 142 3.14 13.59 -2.62
CA GLY A 142 4.19 13.82 -3.60
C GLY A 142 5.27 12.74 -3.61
N TRP A 143 6.34 12.97 -4.38
CA TRP A 143 7.44 12.01 -4.54
C TRP A 143 8.56 12.16 -3.50
N LYS A 144 8.62 13.30 -2.79
CA LYS A 144 9.73 13.66 -1.89
C LYS A 144 9.83 12.73 -0.66
N PRO A 145 8.74 12.41 0.06
CA PRO A 145 8.81 11.51 1.22
C PRO A 145 9.31 10.11 0.87
N TYR A 146 8.86 9.59 -0.28
CA TYR A 146 9.33 8.29 -0.79
C TYR A 146 10.84 8.29 -1.04
N VAL A 147 11.36 9.31 -1.73
CA VAL A 147 12.79 9.42 -2.02
C VAL A 147 13.60 9.60 -0.74
N GLN A 148 13.09 10.32 0.25
CA GLN A 148 13.74 10.46 1.57
C GLN A 148 13.85 9.10 2.27
N SER A 149 12.76 8.34 2.38
CA SER A 149 12.79 6.99 2.95
C SER A 149 13.73 6.04 2.21
N TRP A 150 13.78 6.15 0.88
CA TRP A 150 14.72 5.38 0.06
C TRP A 150 16.18 5.79 0.29
N MET A 151 16.46 7.09 0.52
CA MET A 151 17.79 7.60 0.85
C MET A 151 18.25 7.18 2.26
N ASP A 152 17.34 7.13 3.24
CA ASP A 152 17.68 6.77 4.63
C ASP A 152 18.21 5.33 4.76
N LYS A 153 17.86 4.47 3.81
CA LYS A 153 18.35 3.08 3.71
C LYS A 153 19.77 2.97 3.13
N ARG A 154 20.39 4.09 2.70
CA ARG A 154 21.69 4.12 1.99
C ARG A 154 22.82 4.75 2.80
N GLN A 155 24.03 4.65 2.27
CA GLN A 155 25.21 5.28 2.87
C GLN A 155 25.19 6.80 2.69
N LYS A 156 25.52 7.53 3.77
CA LYS A 156 25.47 9.01 3.81
C LYS A 156 26.26 9.71 2.70
N VAL A 157 27.39 9.14 2.28
CA VAL A 157 28.25 9.71 1.23
C VAL A 157 27.56 9.73 -0.14
N GLU A 158 26.73 8.71 -0.42
CA GLU A 158 25.97 8.59 -1.66
C GLU A 158 24.74 9.51 -1.65
N VAL A 159 24.07 9.59 -0.50
CA VAL A 159 22.84 10.39 -0.30
C VAL A 159 23.04 11.87 -0.62
N ASP A 160 24.14 12.47 -0.18
CA ASP A 160 24.43 13.89 -0.44
C ASP A 160 24.54 14.21 -1.95
N TYR A 161 25.08 13.27 -2.73
CA TYR A 161 25.20 13.43 -4.18
C TYR A 161 23.85 13.20 -4.87
N LEU A 162 23.15 12.12 -4.52
CA LEU A 162 21.85 11.79 -5.08
C LEU A 162 20.82 12.88 -4.80
N LYS A 163 20.78 13.41 -3.57
CA LYS A 163 19.86 14.50 -3.20
C LYS A 163 19.98 15.70 -4.14
N ARG A 164 21.20 16.13 -4.47
CA ARG A 164 21.45 17.22 -5.42
C ARG A 164 20.95 16.92 -6.82
N LEU A 165 21.05 15.66 -7.27
CA LEU A 165 20.56 15.24 -8.59
C LEU A 165 19.03 15.21 -8.63
N PHE A 166 18.40 14.60 -7.62
CA PHE A 166 16.94 14.55 -7.52
C PHE A 166 16.33 15.96 -7.45
N ASP A 167 16.88 16.86 -6.62
CA ASP A 167 16.40 18.24 -6.51
C ASP A 167 16.57 19.02 -7.82
N ARG A 168 17.64 18.76 -8.58
CA ARG A 168 17.94 19.51 -9.81
C ARG A 168 17.11 19.05 -11.01
N TYR A 169 16.91 17.75 -11.16
CA TYR A 169 16.38 17.15 -12.39
C TYR A 169 14.95 16.64 -12.26
N THR A 170 14.55 16.09 -11.11
CA THR A 170 13.28 15.36 -10.96
C THR A 170 12.08 16.26 -11.20
N GLU A 171 12.02 17.41 -10.52
CA GLU A 171 10.89 18.35 -10.60
C GLU A 171 10.74 18.93 -12.03
N LYS A 172 11.86 19.26 -12.68
CA LYS A 172 11.88 19.74 -14.08
C LYS A 172 11.44 18.67 -15.07
N THR A 173 11.87 17.43 -14.85
CA THR A 173 11.55 16.30 -15.74
C THR A 173 10.07 15.94 -15.64
N ILE A 174 9.52 15.90 -14.43
CA ILE A 174 8.08 15.68 -14.19
C ILE A 174 7.26 16.81 -14.83
N ALA A 175 7.66 18.07 -14.63
CA ALA A 175 6.97 19.22 -15.22
C ALA A 175 7.07 19.26 -16.75
N PHE A 176 8.17 18.77 -17.34
CA PHE A 176 8.31 18.63 -18.79
C PHE A 176 7.43 17.50 -19.33
N LYS A 177 7.46 16.34 -18.66
CA LYS A 177 6.60 15.19 -18.97
C LYS A 177 5.13 15.61 -19.03
N ARG A 178 4.64 16.30 -18.00
CA ARG A 178 3.24 16.76 -17.91
C ARG A 178 2.81 17.74 -19.01
N ARG A 179 3.73 18.59 -19.49
CA ARG A 179 3.40 19.65 -20.47
C ARG A 179 3.66 19.25 -21.92
N SER A 180 4.67 18.44 -22.16
CA SER A 180 5.23 18.23 -23.50
C SER A 180 5.11 16.79 -23.99
N CYS A 181 4.84 15.82 -23.11
CA CYS A 181 4.70 14.42 -23.49
C CYS A 181 3.23 14.00 -23.52
N LYS A 182 2.88 13.16 -24.51
CA LYS A 182 1.60 12.45 -24.52
C LYS A 182 1.87 11.02 -24.05
N GLU A 183 1.29 10.65 -22.93
CA GLU A 183 1.37 9.30 -22.41
C GLU A 183 0.26 8.45 -23.02
N LEU A 184 0.60 7.26 -23.51
CA LEU A 184 -0.40 6.28 -23.95
C LEU A 184 -1.13 5.67 -22.75
N VAL A 185 -0.40 5.45 -21.65
CA VAL A 185 -0.91 4.99 -20.36
C VAL A 185 -0.39 5.97 -19.31
N ALA A 186 -1.29 6.60 -18.57
CA ALA A 186 -0.93 7.59 -17.56
C ALA A 186 -0.20 6.93 -16.39
N ILE A 187 0.97 7.46 -16.03
CA ILE A 187 1.76 7.01 -14.88
C ILE A 187 1.81 8.14 -13.86
N THR A 188 1.46 7.84 -12.60
CA THR A 188 1.56 8.80 -11.49
C THR A 188 3.02 9.24 -11.26
N GLU A 189 3.21 10.46 -10.75
CA GLU A 189 4.54 11.03 -10.53
C GLU A 189 5.38 10.16 -9.58
N LEU A 190 4.75 9.68 -8.51
CA LEU A 190 5.36 8.76 -7.54
C LEU A 190 5.82 7.45 -8.18
N ASN A 191 5.00 6.83 -9.04
CA ASN A 191 5.38 5.58 -9.71
C ASN A 191 6.54 5.78 -10.70
N GLY A 192 6.60 6.93 -11.37
CA GLY A 192 7.74 7.31 -12.22
C GLY A 192 9.03 7.41 -11.41
N VAL A 193 9.00 8.13 -10.28
CA VAL A 193 10.16 8.30 -9.38
C VAL A 193 10.54 6.99 -8.71
N SER A 194 9.58 6.17 -8.30
CA SER A 194 9.81 4.84 -7.72
C SER A 194 10.51 3.91 -8.71
N SER A 195 10.09 3.96 -9.98
CA SER A 195 10.73 3.18 -11.06
C SER A 195 12.16 3.65 -11.30
N LEU A 196 12.42 4.96 -11.26
CA LEU A 196 13.78 5.51 -11.34
C LEU A 196 14.66 5.03 -10.18
N CYS A 197 14.13 5.02 -8.95
CA CYS A 197 14.85 4.54 -7.78
C CYS A 197 15.19 3.05 -7.89
N ARG A 198 14.22 2.21 -8.31
CA ARG A 198 14.44 0.77 -8.57
C ARG A 198 15.45 0.51 -9.69
N LEU A 199 15.39 1.32 -10.75
CA LEU A 199 16.36 1.23 -11.84
C LEU A 199 17.76 1.57 -11.34
N TYR A 200 17.89 2.63 -10.55
CA TYR A 200 19.15 2.99 -9.92
C TYR A 200 19.67 1.85 -9.03
N ASP A 201 18.84 1.26 -8.19
CA ASP A 201 19.18 0.08 -7.37
C ASP A 201 19.73 -1.08 -8.21
N SER A 202 19.08 -1.38 -9.34
CA SER A 202 19.50 -2.47 -10.22
C SER A 202 20.82 -2.21 -10.94
N LEU A 203 21.12 -0.93 -11.22
CA LEU A 203 22.33 -0.53 -11.95
C LEU A 203 23.49 -0.24 -11.01
N ALA A 204 23.22 0.14 -9.76
CA ALA A 204 24.21 0.49 -8.74
C ALA A 204 24.83 -0.75 -8.09
N THR A 205 25.32 -1.69 -8.90
CA THR A 205 26.03 -2.89 -8.44
C THR A 205 27.55 -2.69 -8.44
N PRO A 206 28.29 -3.45 -7.61
CA PRO A 206 29.76 -3.42 -7.61
C PRO A 206 30.36 -3.76 -8.98
N ASP A 207 29.70 -4.68 -9.73
CA ASP A 207 30.10 -5.10 -11.08
C ASP A 207 29.99 -3.97 -12.11
N ASN A 208 29.05 -3.05 -11.91
CA ASN A 208 28.90 -1.83 -12.72
C ASN A 208 29.79 -0.69 -12.22
N GLY A 209 30.74 -0.96 -11.32
CA GLY A 209 31.71 0.00 -10.79
C GLY A 209 31.18 0.87 -9.64
N VAL A 210 29.97 0.61 -9.13
CA VAL A 210 29.42 1.32 -7.97
C VAL A 210 29.90 0.64 -6.69
N CYS A 211 31.15 0.93 -6.32
CA CYS A 211 31.68 0.54 -5.01
C CYS A 211 31.18 1.54 -3.95
N THR A 212 30.13 1.16 -3.22
CA THR A 212 29.59 1.93 -2.07
C THR A 212 30.65 2.17 -0.99
N MET A 213 31.70 1.34 -0.93
CA MET A 213 32.79 1.44 0.05
C MET A 213 33.92 2.42 -0.35
N ALA A 214 33.93 2.94 -1.58
CA ALA A 214 35.00 3.80 -2.04
C ALA A 214 34.72 5.28 -1.72
N THR A 215 35.47 5.84 -0.77
CA THR A 215 35.47 7.24 -0.31
C THR A 215 35.80 8.28 -1.41
N ASN A 216 35.84 7.89 -2.69
CA ASN A 216 36.36 8.71 -3.76
C ASN A 216 35.24 9.36 -4.58
N ARG A 217 35.07 10.68 -4.36
CA ARG A 217 34.10 11.57 -5.03
C ARG A 217 34.13 11.51 -6.57
N ASN A 218 35.21 11.01 -7.16
CA ASN A 218 35.44 11.00 -8.62
C ASN A 218 34.86 9.76 -9.34
N SER A 219 34.59 8.66 -8.65
CA SER A 219 33.98 7.47 -9.29
C SER A 219 32.48 7.68 -9.56
N LEU A 220 31.76 8.33 -8.64
CA LEU A 220 30.32 8.62 -8.76
C LEU A 220 29.97 9.60 -9.89
N ALA A 221 30.84 10.58 -10.17
CA ALA A 221 30.66 11.52 -11.29
C ALA A 221 30.91 10.86 -12.66
N THR A 222 31.82 9.88 -12.72
CA THR A 222 32.10 9.10 -13.94
C THR A 222 30.91 8.19 -14.29
N LEU A 223 30.22 7.65 -13.28
CA LEU A 223 29.03 6.82 -13.42
C LEU A 223 27.83 7.55 -14.03
N THR A 224 27.54 8.79 -13.61
CA THR A 224 26.46 9.57 -14.23
C THR A 224 26.76 9.92 -15.68
N ASN A 225 28.01 10.20 -16.03
CA ASN A 225 28.38 10.48 -17.43
C ASN A 225 28.36 9.22 -18.30
N GLN A 226 28.78 8.06 -17.79
CA GLN A 226 28.73 6.81 -18.58
C GLN A 226 27.31 6.27 -18.78
N LEU A 227 26.43 6.35 -17.78
CA LEU A 227 25.02 5.92 -17.92
C LEU A 227 24.19 6.84 -18.83
N ILE A 228 24.48 8.15 -18.82
CA ILE A 228 23.84 9.10 -19.74
C ILE A 228 24.38 8.92 -21.16
N LEU A 229 25.69 8.74 -21.34
CA LEU A 229 26.28 8.54 -22.68
C LEU A 229 25.89 7.18 -23.31
N ALA A 230 25.71 6.13 -22.52
CA ALA A 230 25.29 4.82 -23.05
C ALA A 230 23.84 4.83 -23.60
N ASN A 231 22.95 5.66 -23.05
CA ASN A 231 21.54 5.73 -23.48
C ASN A 231 21.25 6.81 -24.56
N PHE A 232 22.20 7.69 -24.87
CA PHE A 232 22.08 8.74 -25.88
C PHE A 232 23.03 8.54 -27.07
N SER A 233 23.39 7.30 -27.39
CA SER A 233 23.96 6.99 -28.70
C SER A 233 22.85 7.19 -29.75
N PRO A 234 23.00 8.09 -30.73
CA PRO A 234 21.99 8.21 -31.79
C PRO A 234 22.00 6.89 -32.57
N LEU A 235 20.87 6.18 -32.55
CA LEU A 235 20.60 5.06 -33.44
C LEU A 235 20.86 5.55 -34.87
N SER A 236 21.97 5.09 -35.46
CA SER A 236 22.32 5.25 -36.87
C SER A 236 21.43 4.38 -37.74
#